data_AF-A0A8S2PP95-F1
#
_entry.id   AF-A0A8S2PP95-F1
#
_cell.length_a   1.000
_cell.length_b   1.000
_cell.length_c   1.000
_cell.angle_alpha   90.00
_cell.angle_beta   90.00
_cell.angle_gamma   90.00
#
_symmetry.space_group_name_H-M   'P 1'
#
loop_
_entity.id
_entity.type
_entity.pdbx_description
1 polymer ?
#
loop_
_entity_poly.entity_id
_entity_poly.type
_entity_poly.pdbx_seq_one_letter_code
_entity_poly.pdbx_strand_id
1 'polypeptide(L)'
;MNGPVTSVSLTNIQNKLKSYIGFNSAASTSNVTDDSVYIYIYIFTSKNDRVVVSSVVQLKGKIYSEFGARIKTNYSLSANHGFPTEDFGGKCETLNSVNHINDCDLNLAYDMLNHLYGGDLIKPPTGSITTLTGQFIAFDQAAFMNPHAVLNLDAKALDMFSLWANWMQSAITFTLPSLTVSGITGTSSSGVGASFDTQGYIYFPPACNKGKKCPIHIALHGCKQDLYHVTLLGL
;
A
#
# COMPACT_ATOMS: atom_id res chain seq x y z
N MET A 1 -15.21 -0.39 -13.08
CA MET A 1 -15.11 0.37 -14.35
C MET A 1 -15.48 -0.56 -15.48
N ASN A 2 -16.67 -0.41 -16.06
CA ASN A 2 -17.10 -1.19 -17.24
C ASN A 2 -16.97 -0.29 -18.46
N GLY A 3 -15.86 -0.41 -19.19
CA GLY A 3 -15.64 0.31 -20.44
C GLY A 3 -14.57 -0.40 -21.25
N PRO A 4 -14.67 -0.44 -22.59
CA PRO A 4 -13.65 -1.06 -23.41
C PRO A 4 -12.34 -0.29 -23.24
N VAL A 5 -11.33 -0.95 -22.70
CA VAL A 5 -9.99 -0.40 -22.45
C VAL A 5 -9.33 0.13 -23.73
N THR A 6 -9.81 -0.31 -24.90
CA THR A 6 -9.37 0.14 -26.21
C THR A 6 -9.71 1.59 -26.54
N SER A 7 -10.54 2.29 -25.76
CA SER A 7 -10.94 3.68 -26.03
C SER A 7 -10.19 4.75 -25.22
N VAL A 8 -9.29 4.35 -24.32
CA VAL A 8 -8.58 5.31 -23.46
C VAL A 8 -7.29 5.79 -24.14
N SER A 9 -7.35 6.97 -24.75
CA SER A 9 -6.17 7.62 -25.36
C SER A 9 -5.13 8.01 -24.31
N LEU A 10 -3.89 7.51 -24.47
CA LEU A 10 -2.75 7.89 -23.63
C LEU A 10 -2.52 9.41 -23.66
N THR A 11 -2.66 10.04 -24.83
CA THR A 11 -2.57 11.49 -24.99
C THR A 11 -3.64 12.21 -24.15
N ASN A 12 -4.86 11.68 -24.09
CA ASN A 12 -5.92 12.26 -23.26
C ASN A 12 -5.61 12.13 -21.77
N ILE A 13 -5.05 10.99 -21.34
CA ILE A 13 -4.58 10.79 -19.95
C ILE A 13 -3.48 11.80 -19.62
N GLN A 14 -2.47 11.93 -20.48
CA GLN A 14 -1.37 12.88 -20.29
C GLN A 14 -1.86 14.32 -20.21
N ASN A 15 -2.78 14.73 -21.10
CA ASN A 15 -3.36 16.07 -21.09
C ASN A 15 -4.18 16.33 -19.82
N LYS A 16 -4.93 15.34 -19.35
CA LYS A 16 -5.71 15.45 -18.10
C LYS A 16 -4.81 15.51 -16.87
N LEU A 17 -3.72 14.73 -16.85
CA LEU A 17 -2.70 14.82 -15.79
C LEU A 17 -2.02 16.19 -15.78
N LYS A 18 -1.64 16.73 -16.94
CA LYS A 18 -1.10 18.10 -17.05
C LYS A 18 -2.08 19.14 -16.50
N SER A 19 -3.37 18.97 -16.75
CA SER A 19 -4.40 19.84 -16.17
C SER A 19 -4.45 19.75 -14.65
N TYR A 20 -4.44 18.55 -14.06
CA TYR A 20 -4.39 18.40 -12.59
C TYR A 20 -3.12 18.98 -11.96
N ILE A 21 -1.97 18.84 -12.63
CA ILE A 21 -0.71 19.46 -12.20
C ILE A 21 -0.83 20.99 -12.27
N GLY A 22 -1.38 21.54 -13.35
CA GLY A 22 -1.62 22.98 -13.48
C GLY A 22 -2.58 23.54 -12.42
N PHE A 23 -3.53 22.72 -11.95
CA PHE A 23 -4.42 23.06 -10.84
C PHE A 23 -3.85 22.75 -9.45
N ASN A 24 -2.57 22.36 -9.33
CA ASN A 24 -1.93 21.91 -8.09
C ASN A 24 -2.69 20.77 -7.38
N SER A 25 -3.52 20.02 -8.10
CA SER A 25 -4.28 18.87 -7.58
C SER A 25 -3.54 17.54 -7.77
N ALA A 26 -2.39 17.56 -8.46
CA ALA A 26 -1.48 16.43 -8.61
C ALA A 26 -0.03 16.92 -8.60
N ALA A 27 0.89 16.07 -8.14
CA ALA A 27 2.33 16.33 -8.19
C ALA A 27 2.87 16.27 -9.63
N SER A 28 3.96 16.98 -9.89
CA SER A 28 4.61 17.01 -11.21
C SER A 28 4.99 15.60 -11.69
N THR A 29 4.84 15.33 -12.99
CA THR A 29 5.34 14.09 -13.60
C THR A 29 6.86 13.99 -13.59
N SER A 30 7.58 15.12 -13.39
CA SER A 30 9.03 15.10 -13.17
C SER A 30 9.43 14.30 -11.93
N ASN A 31 8.54 14.19 -10.93
CA ASN A 31 8.76 13.34 -9.77
C ASN A 31 8.78 11.84 -10.14
N VAL A 32 8.37 11.50 -11.37
CA VAL A 32 8.42 10.13 -11.89
C VAL A 32 9.65 9.92 -12.79
N THR A 33 10.15 10.99 -13.43
CA THR A 33 11.24 10.90 -14.43
C THR A 33 12.62 11.33 -13.92
N ASP A 34 12.69 12.17 -12.88
CA ASP A 34 13.94 12.72 -12.30
C ASP A 34 14.20 12.24 -10.86
N ASP A 35 13.40 11.29 -10.36
CA ASP A 35 13.76 10.63 -9.12
C ASP A 35 15.01 9.77 -9.38
N SER A 36 16.09 10.02 -8.63
CA SER A 36 17.28 9.17 -8.65
C SER A 36 16.98 7.75 -8.12
N VAL A 37 15.74 7.53 -7.69
CA VAL A 37 15.14 6.25 -7.36
C VAL A 37 14.41 5.71 -8.60
N TYR A 38 14.95 4.65 -9.19
CA TYR A 38 14.21 3.85 -10.15
C TYR A 38 12.82 3.50 -9.59
N ILE A 39 11.76 3.99 -10.23
CA ILE A 39 10.39 3.67 -9.81
C ILE A 39 10.09 2.26 -10.31
N TYR A 40 10.37 1.28 -9.46
CA TYR A 40 10.03 -0.11 -9.70
C TYR A 40 8.52 -0.29 -9.49
N ILE A 41 7.83 -0.84 -10.49
CA ILE A 41 6.40 -1.14 -10.39
C ILE A 41 6.21 -2.60 -10.75
N TYR A 42 5.59 -3.35 -9.84
CA TYR A 42 5.10 -4.70 -10.14
C TYR A 42 3.62 -4.63 -10.49
N ILE A 43 3.24 -5.24 -11.60
CA ILE A 43 1.84 -5.28 -12.04
C ILE A 43 1.40 -6.72 -12.18
N PHE A 44 0.38 -7.07 -11.41
CA PHE A 44 -0.27 -8.37 -11.44
C PHE A 44 -1.69 -8.24 -11.99
N THR A 45 -2.06 -9.11 -12.92
CA THR A 45 -3.46 -9.36 -13.23
C THR A 45 -3.66 -10.81 -13.64
N SER A 46 -4.89 -11.30 -13.49
CA SER A 46 -5.22 -12.67 -13.83
C SER A 46 -6.30 -12.79 -14.90
N LYS A 47 -6.18 -13.85 -15.72
CA LYS A 47 -7.11 -14.18 -16.80
C LYS A 47 -8.53 -14.48 -16.31
N ASN A 48 -8.67 -15.02 -15.10
CA ASN A 48 -9.95 -15.43 -14.52
C ASN A 48 -10.52 -14.43 -13.51
N ASP A 49 -9.87 -13.27 -13.31
CA ASP A 49 -10.43 -12.17 -12.54
C ASP A 49 -11.63 -11.55 -13.29
N ARG A 50 -12.83 -11.71 -12.71
CA ARG A 50 -14.09 -11.16 -13.23
C ARG A 50 -14.50 -9.84 -12.57
N VAL A 51 -13.77 -9.38 -11.56
CA VAL A 51 -14.04 -8.16 -10.80
C VAL A 51 -13.26 -6.99 -11.38
N VAL A 52 -11.96 -7.17 -11.61
CA VAL A 52 -11.08 -6.18 -12.25
C VAL A 52 -10.54 -6.76 -13.55
N VAL A 53 -11.03 -6.23 -14.67
CA VAL A 53 -10.70 -6.76 -16.00
C VAL A 53 -9.21 -6.56 -16.31
N SER A 54 -8.54 -7.63 -16.75
CA SER A 54 -7.10 -7.66 -17.03
C SER A 54 -6.59 -6.56 -17.97
N SER A 55 -7.39 -6.17 -18.96
CA SER A 55 -7.01 -5.10 -19.88
C SER A 55 -6.81 -3.76 -19.15
N VAL A 56 -7.60 -3.45 -18.11
CA VAL A 56 -7.47 -2.20 -17.34
C VAL A 56 -6.12 -2.16 -16.63
N VAL A 57 -5.72 -3.30 -16.06
CA VAL A 57 -4.44 -3.43 -15.37
C VAL A 57 -3.26 -3.35 -16.34
N GLN A 58 -3.37 -3.98 -17.51
CA GLN A 58 -2.36 -3.88 -18.57
C GLN A 58 -2.20 -2.44 -19.10
N LEU A 59 -3.30 -1.70 -19.24
CA LEU A 59 -3.26 -0.27 -19.60
C LEU A 59 -2.51 0.54 -18.54
N LYS A 60 -2.72 0.25 -17.26
CA LYS A 60 -1.97 0.89 -16.15
C LYS A 60 -0.46 0.70 -16.32
N GLY A 61 -0.04 -0.50 -16.72
CA GLY A 61 1.37 -0.77 -17.02
C GLY A 61 1.92 0.05 -18.18
N LYS A 62 1.14 0.18 -19.27
CA LYS A 62 1.53 1.06 -20.38
C LYS A 62 1.70 2.50 -19.91
N ILE A 63 0.73 3.03 -19.15
CA ILE A 63 0.78 4.40 -18.63
C ILE A 63 2.05 4.64 -17.82
N TYR A 64 2.38 3.76 -16.86
CA TYR A 64 3.59 3.93 -16.06
C TYR A 64 4.88 3.79 -16.87
N SER A 65 4.90 2.94 -17.90
CA SER A 65 6.06 2.74 -18.75
C SER A 65 6.39 4.01 -19.53
N GLU A 66 5.37 4.71 -20.01
CA GLU A 66 5.51 6.01 -20.69
C GLU A 66 6.11 7.10 -19.79
N PHE A 67 5.96 6.96 -18.46
CA PHE A 67 6.57 7.86 -17.49
C PHE A 67 7.95 7.40 -17.00
N GLY A 68 8.57 6.39 -17.62
CA GLY A 68 9.94 5.96 -17.32
C GLY A 68 10.07 4.97 -16.16
N ALA A 69 8.95 4.42 -15.65
CA ALA A 69 8.99 3.42 -14.57
C ALA A 69 9.63 2.10 -15.04
N ARG A 70 10.34 1.41 -14.13
CA ARG A 70 10.87 0.05 -14.34
C ARG A 70 9.81 -0.98 -13.99
N ILE A 71 9.11 -1.47 -15.01
CA ILE A 71 7.95 -2.33 -14.81
C ILE A 71 8.33 -3.80 -14.89
N LYS A 72 7.89 -4.59 -13.91
CA LYS A 72 7.79 -6.04 -13.99
C LYS A 72 6.32 -6.44 -13.99
N THR A 73 5.96 -7.39 -14.82
CA THR A 73 4.57 -7.81 -14.99
C THR A 73 4.44 -9.32 -14.78
N ASN A 74 3.29 -9.74 -14.26
CA ASN A 74 2.85 -11.13 -14.31
C ASN A 74 1.37 -11.16 -14.70
N TYR A 75 1.12 -11.64 -15.92
CA TYR A 75 -0.22 -11.76 -16.52
C TYR A 75 -0.61 -13.22 -16.79
N SER A 76 0.24 -14.16 -16.38
CA SER A 76 0.15 -15.56 -16.79
C SER A 76 -0.73 -16.38 -15.85
N LEU A 77 -0.84 -15.97 -14.58
CA LEU A 77 -1.62 -16.69 -13.58
C LEU A 77 -3.11 -16.70 -13.94
N SER A 78 -3.75 -17.85 -13.71
CA SER A 78 -5.20 -18.05 -13.83
C SER A 78 -5.83 -18.11 -12.43
N ALA A 79 -5.76 -17.01 -11.68
CA ALA A 79 -6.48 -16.77 -10.45
C ALA A 79 -7.83 -16.06 -10.69
N ASN A 80 -8.77 -16.26 -9.78
CA ASN A 80 -9.90 -15.37 -9.58
C ASN A 80 -9.46 -14.11 -8.82
N HIS A 81 -10.39 -13.19 -8.60
CA HIS A 81 -10.12 -11.96 -7.87
C HIS A 81 -9.67 -12.23 -6.43
N GLY A 82 -8.49 -11.73 -6.07
CA GLY A 82 -7.89 -11.86 -4.75
C GLY A 82 -6.37 -11.73 -4.79
N PHE A 83 -5.73 -11.69 -3.62
CA PHE A 83 -4.28 -11.66 -3.47
C PHE A 83 -3.71 -13.08 -3.51
N PRO A 84 -2.91 -13.46 -4.52
CA PRO A 84 -2.25 -14.75 -4.60
C PRO A 84 -1.20 -14.93 -3.49
N THR A 85 -1.23 -16.09 -2.84
CA THR A 85 -0.22 -16.56 -1.91
C THR A 85 0.30 -17.93 -2.34
N GLU A 86 1.33 -18.40 -1.64
CA GLU A 86 1.99 -19.67 -1.93
C GLU A 86 1.25 -20.87 -1.32
N ASP A 87 0.64 -20.71 -0.14
CA ASP A 87 0.07 -21.83 0.63
C ASP A 87 -1.13 -21.46 1.53
N PHE A 88 -1.75 -20.29 1.32
CA PHE A 88 -2.83 -19.80 2.18
C PHE A 88 -4.01 -19.18 1.42
N GLY A 89 -5.23 -19.52 1.84
CA GLY A 89 -6.47 -18.90 1.36
C GLY A 89 -7.36 -19.87 0.60
N GLY A 90 -8.28 -19.31 -0.19
CA GLY A 90 -9.21 -20.08 -1.02
C GLY A 90 -8.56 -20.58 -2.31
N LYS A 91 -9.21 -21.51 -3.02
CA LYS A 91 -8.70 -22.04 -4.31
C LYS A 91 -8.43 -20.92 -5.31
N CYS A 92 -7.24 -20.91 -5.92
CA CYS A 92 -6.82 -19.89 -6.88
C CYS A 92 -7.88 -19.50 -7.92
N GLU A 93 -8.48 -20.49 -8.59
CA GLU A 93 -9.42 -20.30 -9.72
C GLU A 93 -10.83 -19.85 -9.29
N THR A 94 -11.17 -19.94 -7.99
CA THR A 94 -12.52 -19.67 -7.47
C THR A 94 -12.53 -18.35 -6.70
N LEU A 95 -13.62 -17.57 -6.84
CA LEU A 95 -13.76 -16.35 -6.06
C LEU A 95 -13.85 -16.69 -4.57
N ASN A 96 -12.81 -16.34 -3.81
CA ASN A 96 -12.84 -16.39 -2.37
C ASN A 96 -13.44 -15.10 -1.80
N SER A 97 -14.76 -15.08 -1.59
CA SER A 97 -15.47 -13.92 -1.05
C SER A 97 -15.30 -13.71 0.46
N VAL A 98 -14.59 -14.63 1.14
CA VAL A 98 -14.34 -14.55 2.59
C VAL A 98 -13.33 -13.43 2.84
N ASN A 99 -12.11 -13.56 2.32
CA ASN A 99 -11.03 -12.63 2.60
C ASN A 99 -10.31 -12.15 1.33
N HIS A 100 -10.71 -12.62 0.14
CA HIS A 100 -10.01 -12.33 -1.12
C HIS A 100 -8.51 -12.65 -1.08
N ILE A 101 -8.12 -13.69 -0.34
CA ILE A 101 -6.76 -14.26 -0.33
C ILE A 101 -6.83 -15.65 -0.95
N ASN A 102 -5.97 -15.91 -1.92
CA ASN A 102 -6.04 -17.11 -2.74
C ASN A 102 -4.75 -17.90 -2.64
N ASP A 103 -4.87 -19.19 -2.35
CA ASP A 103 -3.78 -20.15 -2.48
C ASP A 103 -3.61 -20.47 -3.97
N CYS A 104 -2.48 -20.01 -4.53
CA CYS A 104 -2.19 -20.02 -5.96
C CYS A 104 -0.82 -20.61 -6.29
N ASP A 105 -0.15 -21.24 -5.32
CA ASP A 105 1.23 -21.70 -5.45
C ASP A 105 2.19 -20.56 -5.92
N LEU A 106 1.82 -19.30 -5.65
CA LEU A 106 2.56 -18.11 -6.08
C LEU A 106 2.75 -17.15 -4.91
N ASN A 107 4.01 -16.98 -4.51
CA ASN A 107 4.40 -15.98 -3.52
C ASN A 107 4.43 -14.57 -4.14
N LEU A 108 3.26 -13.98 -4.41
CA LEU A 108 3.16 -12.66 -5.05
C LEU A 108 3.82 -11.56 -4.20
N ALA A 109 3.71 -11.65 -2.87
CA ALA A 109 4.36 -10.72 -1.95
C ALA A 109 5.88 -10.70 -2.15
N TYR A 110 6.52 -11.87 -2.18
CA TYR A 110 7.95 -11.97 -2.49
C TYR A 110 8.27 -11.43 -3.89
N ASP A 111 7.54 -11.85 -4.92
CA ASP A 111 7.80 -11.44 -6.31
C ASP A 111 7.77 -9.92 -6.48
N MET A 112 6.78 -9.27 -5.84
CA MET A 112 6.61 -7.82 -5.82
C MET A 112 7.74 -7.16 -5.02
N LEU A 113 7.93 -7.54 -3.75
CA LEU A 113 8.91 -6.91 -2.87
C LEU A 113 10.33 -7.08 -3.42
N ASN A 114 10.64 -8.25 -3.99
CA ASN A 114 11.95 -8.49 -4.56
C ASN A 114 12.23 -7.54 -5.73
N HIS A 115 11.24 -7.28 -6.59
CA HIS A 115 11.37 -6.28 -7.65
C HIS A 115 11.52 -4.86 -7.10
N LEU A 116 10.72 -4.50 -6.09
CA LEU A 116 10.73 -3.16 -5.50
C LEU A 116 12.05 -2.82 -4.77
N TYR A 117 12.70 -3.83 -4.18
CA TYR A 117 13.92 -3.66 -3.37
C TYR A 117 15.21 -4.12 -4.10
N GLY A 118 15.19 -4.17 -5.43
CA GLY A 118 16.41 -4.32 -6.23
C GLY A 118 16.78 -5.74 -6.68
N GLY A 119 16.01 -6.76 -6.28
CA GLY A 119 16.12 -8.12 -6.81
C GLY A 119 16.89 -9.11 -5.93
N ASP A 120 17.42 -8.66 -4.80
CA ASP A 120 18.34 -9.43 -3.95
C ASP A 120 17.70 -9.98 -2.66
N LEU A 121 16.36 -9.97 -2.56
CA LEU A 121 15.67 -10.59 -1.43
C LEU A 121 15.81 -12.12 -1.50
N ILE A 122 15.94 -12.76 -0.34
CA ILE A 122 15.97 -14.21 -0.22
C ILE A 122 14.53 -14.72 -0.23
N LYS A 123 14.18 -15.57 -1.20
CA LYS A 123 12.87 -16.24 -1.21
C LYS A 123 12.79 -17.24 -0.05
N PRO A 124 11.74 -17.18 0.79
CA PRO A 124 11.47 -18.25 1.75
C PRO A 124 11.29 -19.59 1.02
N PRO A 125 11.72 -20.73 1.60
CA PRO A 125 11.38 -22.04 1.06
C PRO A 125 9.86 -22.21 0.95
N THR A 126 9.40 -22.87 -0.11
CA THR A 126 7.97 -23.16 -0.32
C THR A 126 7.41 -23.96 0.86
N GLY A 127 6.24 -23.55 1.36
CA GLY A 127 5.58 -24.16 2.53
C GLY A 127 6.27 -23.86 3.86
N SER A 128 7.24 -22.93 3.90
CA SER A 128 7.88 -22.55 5.16
C SER A 128 7.00 -21.57 5.93
N ILE A 129 6.52 -22.04 7.09
CA ILE A 129 5.97 -21.13 8.11
C ILE A 129 7.16 -20.44 8.76
N THR A 130 7.53 -19.27 8.22
CA THR A 130 8.52 -18.42 8.87
C THR A 130 7.89 -17.86 10.14
N THR A 131 8.35 -18.29 11.32
CA THR A 131 7.89 -17.72 12.59
C THR A 131 8.14 -16.23 12.58
N LEU A 132 7.07 -15.44 12.69
CA LEU A 132 7.18 -13.99 12.82
C LEU A 132 7.87 -13.69 14.14
N THR A 133 8.99 -12.98 14.06
CA THR A 133 9.77 -12.57 15.25
C THR A 133 9.51 -11.13 15.64
N GLY A 134 8.88 -10.35 14.75
CA GLY A 134 8.51 -8.96 14.99
C GLY A 134 7.23 -8.79 15.78
N GLN A 135 6.88 -7.53 16.01
CA GLN A 135 5.66 -7.13 16.71
C GLN A 135 4.67 -6.52 15.73
N PHE A 136 3.38 -6.82 15.89
CA PHE A 136 2.33 -6.01 15.28
C PHE A 136 1.94 -4.91 16.25
N ILE A 137 2.12 -3.66 15.83
CA ILE A 137 1.79 -2.47 16.62
C ILE A 137 0.55 -1.85 16.00
N ALA A 138 -0.48 -1.66 16.81
CA ALA A 138 -1.66 -0.92 16.43
C ALA A 138 -1.45 0.58 16.69
N PHE A 139 -1.94 1.45 15.81
CA PHE A 139 -1.92 2.90 15.99
C PHE A 139 -3.23 3.54 15.55
N ASP A 140 -3.54 4.71 16.11
CA ASP A 140 -4.71 5.50 15.75
C ASP A 140 -4.48 6.24 14.42
N GLN A 141 -5.22 5.87 13.38
CA GLN A 141 -5.13 6.53 12.06
C GLN A 141 -5.78 7.91 12.07
N ALA A 142 -6.83 8.12 12.88
CA ALA A 142 -7.57 9.39 12.89
C ALA A 142 -6.66 10.55 13.35
N ALA A 143 -5.70 10.27 14.22
CA ALA A 143 -4.66 11.21 14.64
C ALA A 143 -3.85 11.81 13.48
N PHE A 144 -3.82 11.15 12.31
CA PHE A 144 -3.00 11.55 11.15
C PHE A 144 -3.82 12.03 9.94
N MET A 145 -5.15 11.89 9.98
CA MET A 145 -6.03 12.22 8.84
C MET A 145 -6.57 13.66 8.88
N ASN A 146 -6.18 14.46 9.87
CA ASN A 146 -6.54 15.88 9.97
C ASN A 146 -5.30 16.80 10.03
N PRO A 147 -4.65 17.09 8.88
CA PRO A 147 -3.53 18.03 8.82
C PRO A 147 -3.92 19.50 9.08
N HIS A 148 -5.22 19.85 9.05
CA HIS A 148 -5.69 21.20 9.43
C HIS A 148 -5.72 21.43 10.95
N ALA A 149 -5.58 20.37 11.77
CA ALA A 149 -5.33 20.50 13.20
C ALA A 149 -3.88 20.90 13.52
N VAL A 150 -2.98 20.90 12.52
CA VAL A 150 -1.62 21.43 12.62
C VAL A 150 -1.66 22.89 12.16
N LEU A 151 -1.75 23.80 13.14
CA LEU A 151 -1.87 25.24 12.95
C LEU A 151 -0.84 25.82 11.96
N ASN A 152 -1.34 26.55 10.95
CA ASN A 152 -0.68 27.66 10.24
C ASN A 152 0.81 27.51 9.87
N LEU A 153 1.25 26.30 9.52
CA LEU A 153 2.55 26.08 8.90
C LEU A 153 2.32 25.31 7.63
N ASP A 154 2.84 25.86 6.53
CA ASP A 154 2.83 25.27 5.20
C ASP A 154 3.12 23.76 5.30
N ALA A 155 2.16 22.93 4.94
CA ALA A 155 2.30 21.47 4.99
C ALA A 155 3.42 20.95 4.06
N LYS A 156 3.95 21.81 3.15
CA LYS A 156 5.18 21.53 2.39
C LYS A 156 6.47 21.74 3.21
N ALA A 157 6.42 22.58 4.25
CA ALA A 157 7.56 22.88 5.11
C ALA A 157 7.70 21.91 6.30
N LEU A 158 6.63 21.17 6.62
CA LEU A 158 6.65 20.11 7.61
C LEU A 158 6.92 18.78 6.92
N ASP A 159 8.13 18.26 7.12
CA ASP A 159 8.46 16.89 6.75
C ASP A 159 7.63 15.93 7.60
N MET A 160 6.44 15.60 7.09
CA MET A 160 5.48 14.68 7.68
C MET A 160 6.09 13.31 7.95
N PHE A 161 7.08 12.87 7.14
CA PHE A 161 7.80 11.63 7.38
C PHE A 161 8.75 11.75 8.57
N SER A 162 9.42 12.88 8.77
CA SER A 162 10.22 13.13 9.97
C SER A 162 9.36 13.19 11.23
N LEU A 163 8.19 13.82 11.18
CA LEU A 163 7.25 13.83 12.32
C LEU A 163 6.77 12.41 12.65
N TRP A 164 6.40 11.65 11.63
CA TRP A 164 5.99 10.25 11.75
C TRP A 164 7.13 9.36 12.29
N ALA A 165 8.35 9.52 11.78
CA ALA A 165 9.52 8.75 12.21
C ALA A 165 9.94 9.08 13.65
N ASN A 166 9.87 10.35 14.05
CA ASN A 166 10.17 10.80 15.40
C ASN A 166 9.13 10.29 16.42
N TRP A 167 7.86 10.24 16.04
CA TRP A 167 6.81 9.64 16.87
C TRP A 167 7.00 8.13 17.05
N MET A 168 7.32 7.39 15.97
CA MET A 168 7.60 5.96 16.09
C MET A 168 8.83 5.65 16.96
N GLN A 169 9.84 6.54 16.95
CA GLN A 169 11.02 6.40 17.80
C GLN A 169 10.75 6.66 19.29
N SER A 170 9.75 7.49 19.62
CA SER A 170 9.39 7.79 21.02
C SER A 170 8.39 6.81 21.63
N ALA A 171 7.65 6.05 20.80
CA ALA A 171 6.65 5.07 21.23
C ALA A 171 7.23 3.71 21.71
N ILE A 172 8.56 3.55 21.71
CA ILE A 172 9.24 2.27 22.05
C ILE A 172 9.33 2.02 23.58
N THR A 173 9.03 3.03 24.42
CA THR A 173 8.89 2.85 25.88
C THR A 173 7.43 2.65 26.28
N PHE A 174 7.07 1.41 26.57
CA PHE A 174 5.72 0.97 26.89
C PHE A 174 5.29 1.33 28.32
N THR A 175 4.54 2.42 28.43
CA THR A 175 3.35 2.58 29.29
C THR A 175 2.58 3.67 28.57
N LEU A 176 1.39 3.42 28.02
CA LEU A 176 0.54 4.47 27.42
C LEU A 176 0.24 5.50 28.52
N PRO A 177 0.89 6.67 28.57
CA PRO A 177 0.32 7.77 29.31
C PRO A 177 -0.74 8.34 28.37
N SER A 178 -1.90 8.71 28.89
CA SER A 178 -2.67 9.75 28.23
C SER A 178 -1.73 10.93 28.01
N LEU A 179 -1.23 11.11 26.78
CA LEU A 179 -0.30 12.15 26.44
C LEU A 179 -1.08 13.46 26.41
N THR A 180 -1.24 14.08 27.58
CA THR A 180 -1.61 15.48 27.70
C THR A 180 -0.34 16.28 27.47
N VAL A 181 0.03 16.50 26.20
CA VAL A 181 0.96 17.57 25.87
C VAL A 181 0.22 18.86 26.15
N SER A 182 0.59 19.54 27.23
CA SER A 182 0.04 20.86 27.55
C SER A 182 0.43 21.82 26.42
N GLY A 183 -0.53 22.07 25.52
CA GLY A 183 -0.34 22.83 24.27
C GLY A 183 -0.86 22.14 23.01
N ILE A 184 -1.20 20.84 23.04
CA ILE A 184 -1.82 20.12 21.93
C ILE A 184 -3.14 19.50 22.41
N THR A 185 -4.21 20.29 22.38
CA THR A 185 -5.56 19.74 22.37
C THR A 185 -5.88 19.31 20.94
N GLY A 186 -5.33 18.18 20.51
CA GLY A 186 -5.85 17.46 19.36
C GLY A 186 -7.17 16.83 19.77
N THR A 187 -8.26 17.56 19.65
CA THR A 187 -9.60 16.98 19.79
C THR A 187 -9.76 15.96 18.67
N SER A 188 -10.09 14.73 19.05
CA SER A 188 -10.61 13.71 18.16
C SER A 188 -11.94 14.20 17.60
N SER A 189 -11.89 15.06 16.58
CA SER A 189 -13.07 15.26 15.76
C SER A 189 -13.19 14.02 14.89
N SER A 190 -14.24 13.25 15.10
CA SER A 190 -14.77 12.28 14.16
C SER A 190 -14.97 12.98 12.81
N GLY A 191 -13.89 13.08 12.03
CA GLY A 191 -13.86 13.75 10.76
C GLY A 191 -14.52 12.85 9.73
N VAL A 192 -15.82 13.07 9.54
CA VAL A 192 -16.58 12.59 8.39
C VAL A 192 -15.84 13.05 7.12
N GLY A 193 -15.06 12.17 6.49
CA GLY A 193 -14.37 12.55 5.25
C GLY A 193 -13.35 11.57 4.71
N ALA A 194 -12.68 10.79 5.56
CA ALA A 194 -11.73 9.78 5.09
C ALA A 194 -12.27 8.38 5.38
N SER A 195 -12.47 7.57 4.34
CA SER A 195 -13.04 6.22 4.42
C SER A 195 -12.05 5.18 4.99
N PHE A 196 -11.21 5.58 5.94
CA PHE A 196 -10.22 4.73 6.61
C PHE A 196 -10.77 4.26 7.96
N ASP A 197 -10.31 3.09 8.42
CA ASP A 197 -10.57 2.63 9.78
C ASP A 197 -9.92 3.60 10.80
N THR A 198 -10.40 3.56 12.04
CA THR A 198 -9.79 4.27 13.17
C THR A 198 -8.44 3.69 13.56
N GLN A 199 -8.20 2.40 13.30
CA GLN A 199 -6.96 1.71 13.66
C GLN A 199 -6.18 1.24 12.44
N GLY A 200 -4.87 1.43 12.49
CA GLY A 200 -3.90 0.93 11.52
C GLY A 200 -2.90 0.00 12.19
N TYR A 201 -2.18 -0.79 11.40
CA TYR A 201 -1.22 -1.78 11.90
C TYR A 201 0.13 -1.64 11.20
N ILE A 202 1.20 -1.84 11.96
CA ILE A 202 2.56 -1.97 11.43
C ILE A 202 3.20 -3.23 11.98
N TYR A 203 3.77 -4.04 11.09
CA TYR A 203 4.69 -5.10 11.48
C TYR A 203 6.09 -4.52 11.66
N PHE A 204 6.68 -4.68 12.84
CA PHE A 204 7.96 -4.12 13.21
C PHE A 204 9.00 -5.22 13.50
N PRO A 205 9.94 -5.49 12.57
CA PRO A 205 10.94 -6.53 12.75
C PRO A 205 11.90 -6.24 13.91
N PRO A 206 12.42 -7.26 14.63
CA PRO A 206 13.34 -7.06 15.76
C PRO A 206 14.63 -6.33 15.37
N ALA A 207 15.08 -6.52 14.13
CA ALA A 207 16.25 -5.83 13.61
C ALA A 207 16.05 -4.30 13.56
N CYS A 208 14.86 -3.85 13.16
CA CYS A 208 14.50 -2.43 13.12
C CYS A 208 14.35 -1.87 14.54
N ASN A 209 13.81 -2.66 15.46
CA ASN A 209 13.71 -2.28 16.88
C ASN A 209 15.07 -2.11 17.57
N LYS A 210 16.12 -2.76 17.05
CA LYS A 210 17.50 -2.62 17.53
C LYS A 210 18.26 -1.46 16.86
N GLY A 211 17.56 -0.51 16.25
CA GLY A 211 18.13 0.69 15.66
C GLY A 211 18.78 0.49 14.28
N LYS A 212 18.57 -0.66 13.61
CA LYS A 212 18.97 -0.77 12.20
C LYS A 212 18.08 0.13 11.34
N LYS A 213 18.68 0.79 10.35
CA LYS A 213 17.93 1.46 9.29
C LYS A 213 17.18 0.42 8.47
N CYS A 214 15.86 0.53 8.42
CA CYS A 214 14.99 -0.38 7.68
C CYS A 214 14.20 0.38 6.61
N PRO A 215 13.96 -0.22 5.44
CA PRO A 215 13.00 0.31 4.49
C PRO A 215 11.59 0.23 5.08
N ILE A 216 10.70 1.11 4.60
CA ILE A 216 9.28 1.07 4.91
C ILE A 216 8.54 0.58 3.66
N HIS A 217 7.59 -0.33 3.87
CA HIS A 217 6.63 -0.77 2.85
C HIS A 217 5.22 -0.52 3.37
N ILE A 218 4.37 0.08 2.54
CA ILE A 218 2.96 0.30 2.87
C ILE A 218 2.13 -0.71 2.06
N ALA A 219 1.52 -1.67 2.76
CA ALA A 219 0.60 -2.63 2.16
C ALA A 219 -0.84 -2.13 2.38
N LEU A 220 -1.57 -1.88 1.29
CA LEU A 220 -2.96 -1.46 1.33
C LEU A 220 -3.85 -2.65 0.99
N HIS A 221 -4.84 -2.93 1.84
CA HIS A 221 -5.81 -3.98 1.60
C HIS A 221 -6.82 -3.57 0.51
N GLY A 222 -7.48 -4.56 -0.10
CA GLY A 222 -8.57 -4.35 -1.05
C GLY A 222 -9.92 -4.13 -0.38
N CYS A 223 -10.98 -4.01 -1.19
CA CYS A 223 -12.34 -3.93 -0.68
C CYS A 223 -12.72 -5.19 0.12
N LYS A 224 -13.45 -5.03 1.24
CA LYS A 224 -13.86 -6.12 2.14
C LYS A 224 -12.69 -6.93 2.72
N GLN A 225 -11.53 -6.29 2.86
CA GLN A 225 -10.35 -6.85 3.52
C GLN A 225 -9.90 -6.00 4.72
N ASP A 226 -10.76 -5.10 5.20
CA ASP A 226 -10.56 -4.42 6.48
C ASP A 226 -10.72 -5.41 7.65
N LEU A 227 -10.27 -4.99 8.83
CA LEU A 227 -10.23 -5.83 10.02
C LEU A 227 -11.60 -6.41 10.36
N TYR A 228 -12.68 -5.64 10.22
CA TYR A 228 -14.03 -6.09 10.53
C TYR A 228 -14.41 -7.31 9.66
N HIS A 229 -14.11 -7.26 8.36
CA HIS A 229 -14.38 -8.37 7.46
C HIS A 229 -13.50 -9.59 7.75
N VAL A 230 -12.23 -9.40 8.13
CA VAL A 230 -11.32 -10.53 8.41
C VAL A 230 -11.64 -11.20 9.76
N THR A 231 -11.92 -10.43 10.81
CA THR A 231 -12.18 -10.94 12.18
C THR A 231 -13.54 -11.62 12.34
N LEU A 232 -14.58 -11.17 11.63
CA LEU A 232 -15.88 -11.85 11.59
C LEU A 232 -15.80 -13.28 11.03
N LEU A 233 -14.72 -13.59 10.30
CA LEU A 233 -14.54 -14.86 9.60
C LEU A 233 -13.64 -15.83 10.36
N GLY A 234 -13.21 -15.47 11.58
CA GLY A 234 -12.46 -16.35 12.49
C GLY A 234 -11.04 -16.68 12.03
N LEU A 235 -10.42 -15.78 11.27
CA LEU A 235 -9.01 -15.83 10.87
C LEU A 235 -8.10 -15.18 11.91
#